data_AF-A0A419AAF6-F1
#
_entry.id   AF-A0A419AAF6-F1
#
_cell.length_a   1.000
_cell.length_b   1.000
_cell.length_c   1.000
_cell.angle_alpha   90.00
_cell.angle_beta   90.00
_cell.angle_gamma   90.00
#
_symmetry.space_group_name_H-M   'P 1'
#
loop_
_entity.id
_entity.type
_entity.pdbx_description
1 polymer ?
#
loop_
_entity_poly.entity_id
_entity_poly.type
_entity_poly.pdbx_seq_one_letter_code
_entity_poly.pdbx_strand_id
1 'polypeptide(L)'
;MPGAEHGRDRSRSLAARLDGALFRLTTRRMGPRQLRALELQPLADRVRAQGWQIRSAGPRWFTVWSGDAARLAQESTLLLPAPWIGLTEPEMLAILTLQAQRQGLLPADSGWLGPLIQSGRSKLWLAQRSGA
;
A
#
# COMPACT_ATOMS: atom_id res chain seq x y z
N MET A 1 -5.20 29.42 -34.66
CA MET A 1 -5.88 28.13 -34.40
C MET A 1 -5.49 27.62 -33.00
N PRO A 2 -6.16 28.04 -31.90
CA PRO A 2 -5.94 27.49 -30.57
C PRO A 2 -7.21 26.76 -30.06
N GLY A 3 -7.20 25.43 -30.02
CA GLY A 3 -8.40 24.68 -29.58
C GLY A 3 -8.14 23.27 -29.03
N ALA A 4 -6.91 22.76 -29.09
CA ALA A 4 -6.61 21.35 -28.78
C ALA A 4 -6.05 21.09 -27.36
N GLU A 5 -5.86 22.14 -26.56
CA GLU A 5 -5.21 22.03 -25.23
C GLU A 5 -6.23 21.89 -24.08
N HIS A 6 -7.43 22.46 -24.22
CA HIS A 6 -8.46 22.43 -23.17
C HIS A 6 -9.13 21.06 -22.95
N GLY A 7 -9.13 20.17 -23.94
CA GLY A 7 -9.74 18.83 -23.84
C GLY A 7 -8.88 17.82 -23.06
N ARG A 8 -7.55 17.90 -23.21
CA ARG A 8 -6.61 16.94 -22.60
C ARG A 8 -6.53 17.08 -21.08
N ASP A 9 -6.70 18.29 -20.56
CA ASP A 9 -6.57 18.56 -19.12
C ASP A 9 -7.78 18.05 -18.32
N ARG A 10 -8.99 18.20 -18.88
CA ARG A 10 -10.22 17.66 -18.28
C ARG A 10 -10.22 16.13 -18.25
N SER A 11 -9.77 15.48 -19.31
CA SER A 11 -9.66 14.01 -19.35
C SER A 11 -8.65 13.46 -18.34
N ARG A 12 -7.51 14.16 -18.14
CA ARG A 12 -6.54 13.80 -17.09
C ARG A 12 -7.12 13.97 -15.69
N SER A 13 -7.86 15.06 -15.45
CA SER A 13 -8.54 15.31 -14.18
C SER A 13 -9.58 14.22 -13.87
N LEU A 14 -10.35 13.79 -14.87
CA LEU A 14 -11.36 12.74 -14.73
C LEU A 14 -10.73 11.36 -14.46
N ALA A 15 -9.70 11.01 -15.22
CA ALA A 15 -8.94 9.76 -15.01
C ALA A 15 -8.32 9.71 -13.61
N ALA A 16 -7.69 10.79 -13.15
CA ALA A 16 -7.11 10.86 -11.81
C ALA A 16 -8.16 10.71 -10.69
N ARG A 17 -9.37 11.24 -10.90
CA ARG A 17 -10.49 11.09 -9.95
C ARG A 17 -11.02 9.65 -9.91
N LEU A 18 -11.12 9.00 -11.07
CA LEU A 18 -11.55 7.61 -11.17
C LEU A 18 -10.54 6.67 -10.52
N ASP A 19 -9.24 6.88 -10.74
CA ASP A 19 -8.19 6.08 -10.10
C ASP A 19 -8.20 6.22 -8.57
N GLY A 20 -8.38 7.44 -8.05
CA GLY A 20 -8.50 7.67 -6.61
C GLY A 20 -9.77 7.03 -6.01
N ALA A 21 -10.86 6.96 -6.78
CA ALA A 21 -12.07 6.24 -6.37
C ALA A 21 -11.84 4.72 -6.40
N LEU A 22 -11.22 4.19 -7.45
CA LEU A 22 -10.90 2.77 -7.58
C LEU A 22 -9.93 2.32 -6.49
N PHE A 23 -8.91 3.11 -6.19
CA PHE A 23 -8.00 2.86 -5.06
C PHE A 23 -8.78 2.73 -3.76
N ARG A 24 -9.66 3.70 -3.45
CA ARG A 24 -10.46 3.66 -2.21
C ARG A 24 -11.47 2.52 -2.16
N LEU A 25 -12.00 2.09 -3.30
CA LEU A 25 -12.93 0.97 -3.42
C LEU A 25 -12.22 -0.38 -3.22
N THR A 26 -11.01 -0.50 -3.74
CA THR A 26 -10.24 -1.76 -3.79
C THR A 26 -9.30 -1.95 -2.60
N THR A 27 -9.23 -0.96 -1.72
CA THR A 27 -8.45 -0.99 -0.49
C THR A 27 -9.34 -0.65 0.71
N ARG A 28 -9.05 -1.20 1.89
CA ARG A 28 -9.80 -0.95 3.12
C ARG A 28 -8.92 -0.29 4.17
N ARG A 29 -9.42 0.69 4.91
CA ARG A 29 -8.67 1.27 6.04
C ARG A 29 -8.49 0.23 7.13
N MET A 30 -7.29 0.16 7.69
CA MET A 30 -7.02 -0.68 8.85
C MET A 30 -7.28 0.06 10.16
N GLY A 31 -8.19 -0.49 10.95
CA GLY A 31 -8.53 0.07 12.26
C GLY A 31 -7.49 -0.27 13.33
N PRO A 32 -7.47 0.44 14.47
CA PRO A 32 -6.54 0.17 15.57
C PRO A 32 -6.63 -1.25 16.13
N ARG A 33 -7.82 -1.87 16.13
CA ARG A 33 -8.00 -3.27 16.56
C ARG A 33 -7.26 -4.25 15.66
N GLN A 34 -7.34 -4.05 14.35
CA GLN A 34 -6.66 -4.91 13.37
C GLN A 34 -5.14 -4.73 13.45
N LEU A 35 -4.67 -3.50 13.62
CA LEU A 35 -3.24 -3.22 13.71
C LEU A 35 -2.64 -3.78 15.00
N ARG A 36 -3.36 -3.71 16.13
CA ARG A 36 -2.94 -4.35 17.39
C ARG A 36 -2.92 -5.87 17.31
N ALA A 37 -3.89 -6.48 16.65
CA ALA A 37 -3.91 -7.93 16.45
C ALA A 37 -2.74 -8.45 15.60
N LEU A 38 -2.07 -7.54 14.88
CA LEU A 38 -0.89 -7.82 14.07
C LEU A 38 0.38 -7.19 14.68
N GLU A 39 0.32 -6.66 15.90
CA GLU A 39 1.41 -5.93 16.58
C GLU A 39 2.05 -4.78 15.76
N LEU A 40 1.35 -4.29 14.72
CA LEU A 40 1.79 -3.18 13.86
C LEU A 40 1.50 -1.80 14.45
N GLN A 41 0.86 -1.75 15.62
CA GLN A 41 0.40 -0.52 16.23
C GLN A 41 1.52 0.52 16.44
N PRO A 42 2.73 0.17 16.94
CA PRO A 42 3.80 1.14 17.12
C PRO A 42 4.24 1.81 15.81
N LEU A 43 4.35 1.03 14.72
CA LEU A 43 4.67 1.56 13.40
C LEU A 43 3.53 2.42 12.86
N ALA A 44 2.28 1.96 13.02
CA ALA A 44 1.10 2.68 12.59
C ALA A 44 0.99 4.07 13.23
N ASP A 45 1.33 4.19 14.52
CA ASP A 45 1.27 5.46 15.23
C ASP A 45 2.36 6.43 14.77
N ARG A 46 3.58 5.93 14.48
CA ARG A 46 4.65 6.75 13.92
C ARG A 46 4.31 7.33 12.55
N VAL A 47 3.72 6.53 11.66
CA VAL A 47 3.35 7.01 10.31
C VAL A 47 2.11 7.91 10.37
N ARG A 48 1.16 7.65 11.27
CA ARG A 48 0.01 8.54 11.52
C ARG A 48 0.41 9.90 12.04
N ALA A 49 1.42 9.97 12.91
CA ALA A 49 1.96 11.24 13.38
C ALA A 49 2.49 12.12 12.22
N GLN A 50 2.86 11.51 11.09
CA GLN A 50 3.29 12.18 9.86
C GLN A 50 2.14 12.38 8.85
N GLY A 51 0.88 12.12 9.24
CA GLY A 51 -0.29 12.26 8.38
C GLY A 51 -0.62 11.06 7.50
N TRP A 52 0.08 9.93 7.66
CA TRP A 52 -0.13 8.74 6.83
C TRP A 52 -1.11 7.75 7.45
N GLN A 53 -1.80 6.99 6.60
CA GLN A 53 -2.72 5.93 7.00
C GLN A 53 -2.24 4.57 6.49
N ILE A 54 -2.72 3.49 7.12
CA ILE A 54 -2.50 2.12 6.65
C ILE A 54 -3.81 1.60 6.07
N ARG A 55 -3.73 1.08 4.84
CA ARG A 55 -4.84 0.40 4.16
C ARG A 55 -4.43 -1.01 3.78
N SER A 56 -5.39 -1.93 3.68
CA SER A 56 -5.17 -3.29 3.20
C SER A 56 -5.82 -3.51 1.84
N ALA A 57 -5.24 -4.39 1.03
CA ALA A 57 -5.76 -4.76 -0.28
C ALA A 57 -5.65 -6.28 -0.50
N GLY A 58 -6.60 -6.87 -1.24
CA GLY A 58 -6.46 -8.26 -1.69
C GLY A 58 -5.24 -8.44 -2.62
N PRO A 59 -4.74 -9.67 -2.85
CA PRO A 59 -3.49 -9.95 -3.54
C PRO A 59 -3.36 -9.27 -4.91
N ARG A 60 -4.44 -9.28 -5.70
CA ARG A 60 -4.48 -8.66 -7.03
C ARG A 60 -4.29 -7.15 -6.95
N TRP A 61 -5.12 -6.49 -6.13
CA TRP A 61 -5.09 -5.03 -5.97
C TRP A 61 -3.85 -4.55 -5.22
N PHE A 62 -3.34 -5.36 -4.28
CA PHE A 62 -2.07 -5.09 -3.62
C PHE A 62 -0.94 -4.96 -4.64
N THR A 63 -0.81 -5.89 -5.60
CA THR A 63 0.24 -5.79 -6.63
C THR A 63 0.07 -4.61 -7.56
N VAL A 64 -1.17 -4.27 -7.94
CA VAL A 64 -1.43 -3.07 -8.74
C VAL A 64 -0.97 -1.80 -8.01
N TRP A 65 -1.38 -1.64 -6.74
CA TRP A 65 -1.17 -0.39 -6.01
C TRP A 65 0.18 -0.27 -5.29
N SER A 66 0.78 -1.39 -4.85
CA SER A 66 2.06 -1.39 -4.11
C SER A 66 3.25 -0.89 -4.94
N GLY A 67 3.15 -0.95 -6.28
CA GLY A 67 4.14 -0.40 -7.20
C GLY A 67 3.92 1.08 -7.54
N ASP A 68 2.74 1.63 -7.28
CA ASP A 68 2.39 3.01 -7.61
C ASP A 68 2.74 3.96 -6.46
N ALA A 69 4.04 4.26 -6.33
CA ALA A 69 4.56 5.11 -5.26
C ALA A 69 3.93 6.53 -5.28
N ALA A 70 3.62 7.07 -6.46
CA ALA A 70 3.00 8.38 -6.61
C ALA A 70 1.58 8.40 -6.05
N ARG A 71 0.78 7.37 -6.34
CA ARG A 71 -0.57 7.23 -5.76
C ARG A 71 -0.53 7.06 -4.25
N LEU A 72 0.36 6.21 -3.75
CA LEU A 72 0.52 5.97 -2.32
C LEU A 72 0.91 7.26 -1.59
N ALA A 73 1.79 8.08 -2.17
CA ALA A 73 2.12 9.40 -1.63
C ALA A 73 0.94 10.38 -1.70
N GLN A 74 0.26 10.46 -2.84
CA GLN A 74 -0.91 11.32 -3.02
C GLN A 74 -2.04 11.02 -2.02
N GLU A 75 -2.27 9.74 -1.72
CA GLU A 75 -3.28 9.29 -0.75
C GLU A 75 -2.72 9.14 0.68
N SER A 76 -1.46 9.55 0.90
CA SER A 76 -0.69 9.41 2.15
C SER A 76 -0.91 8.03 2.80
N THR A 77 -0.76 6.97 2.01
CA THR A 77 -1.12 5.62 2.39
C THR A 77 0.06 4.66 2.30
N LEU A 78 0.28 3.89 3.36
CA LEU A 78 1.03 2.63 3.30
C LEU A 78 0.06 1.48 3.09
N LEU A 79 0.42 0.57 2.19
CA LEU A 79 -0.45 -0.53 1.79
C LEU A 79 0.03 -1.83 2.41
N LEU A 80 -0.89 -2.57 3.02
CA LEU A 80 -0.69 -3.94 3.46
C LEU A 80 -1.43 -4.90 2.53
N PRO A 81 -0.91 -6.11 2.35
CA PRO A 81 -1.74 -7.19 1.85
C PRO A 81 -2.82 -7.55 2.86
N ALA A 82 -3.95 -8.04 2.37
CA ALA A 82 -5.04 -8.46 3.23
C ALA A 82 -4.60 -9.63 4.15
N PRO A 83 -5.04 -9.65 5.42
CA PRO A 83 -4.53 -10.60 6.41
C PRO A 83 -4.86 -12.08 6.09
N TRP A 84 -5.86 -12.34 5.25
CA TRP A 84 -6.24 -13.70 4.83
C TRP A 84 -5.24 -14.36 3.86
N ILE A 85 -4.19 -13.63 3.44
CA ILE A 85 -3.16 -14.13 2.51
C ILE A 85 -2.17 -15.09 3.21
N GLY A 86 -2.25 -15.23 4.53
CA GLY A 86 -1.36 -16.13 5.29
C GLY A 86 0.06 -15.58 5.47
N LEU A 87 0.20 -14.25 5.36
CA LEU A 87 1.43 -13.57 5.76
C LEU A 87 1.58 -13.60 7.27
N THR A 88 2.79 -13.88 7.75
CA THR A 88 3.10 -13.75 9.16
C THR A 88 3.20 -12.27 9.52
N GLU A 89 3.05 -11.98 10.80
CA GLU A 89 3.25 -10.63 11.31
C GLU A 89 4.62 -10.03 10.92
N PRO A 90 5.76 -10.73 11.11
CA PRO A 90 7.06 -10.19 10.69
C PRO A 90 7.12 -9.86 9.19
N GLU A 91 6.46 -10.65 8.33
CA GLU A 91 6.39 -10.37 6.90
C GLU A 91 5.56 -9.10 6.62
N MET A 92 4.42 -8.94 7.30
CA MET A 92 3.59 -7.73 7.18
C MET A 92 4.34 -6.49 7.68
N LEU A 93 5.02 -6.59 8.82
CA LEU A 93 5.84 -5.52 9.39
C LEU A 93 6.99 -5.16 8.44
N ALA A 94 7.65 -6.15 7.86
CA ALA A 94 8.72 -5.92 6.89
C ALA A 94 8.21 -5.17 5.65
N ILE A 95 7.08 -5.60 5.09
CA ILE A 95 6.45 -4.95 3.92
C ILE A 95 6.11 -3.49 4.22
N LEU A 96 5.50 -3.22 5.38
CA LEU A 96 5.17 -1.85 5.78
C LEU A 96 6.42 -1.01 6.02
N THR A 97 7.43 -1.57 6.69
CA THR A 97 8.68 -0.87 7.00
C THR A 97 9.39 -0.46 5.70
N LEU A 98 9.48 -1.38 4.73
CA LEU A 98 10.04 -1.10 3.42
C LEU A 98 9.28 0.02 2.68
N GLN A 99 7.95 0.00 2.72
CA GLN A 99 7.15 1.07 2.11
C GLN A 99 7.35 2.41 2.83
N ALA A 100 7.36 2.41 4.16
CA ALA A 100 7.61 3.62 4.95
C ALA A 100 9.00 4.22 4.64
N GLN A 101 10.03 3.38 4.49
CA GLN A 101 11.37 3.82 4.07
C GLN A 101 11.37 4.43 2.67
N ARG A 102 10.69 3.80 1.71
CA ARG A 102 10.59 4.33 0.33
C ARG A 102 9.87 5.68 0.27
N GLN A 103 8.96 5.92 1.20
CA GLN A 103 8.23 7.19 1.33
C GLN A 103 8.96 8.21 2.23
N GLY A 104 10.17 7.90 2.70
CA GLY A 104 10.97 8.79 3.55
C GLY A 104 10.45 8.94 4.98
N LEU A 105 9.52 8.08 5.42
CA LEU A 105 8.89 8.15 6.76
C LEU A 105 9.75 7.49 7.84
N LEU A 106 10.68 6.63 7.45
CA LEU A 106 11.61 5.90 8.31
C LEU A 106 13.01 5.87 7.70
N PRO A 107 14.06 5.78 8.54
CA PRO A 107 15.43 5.61 8.06
C PRO A 107 15.61 4.27 7.33
N ALA A 108 16.43 4.26 6.29
CA ALA A 108 16.69 3.12 5.40
C ALA A 108 17.67 2.09 5.99
N ASP A 109 17.49 1.73 7.26
CA ASP A 109 18.47 0.95 8.01
C ASP A 109 17.83 -0.33 8.57
N SER A 110 17.76 -1.38 7.75
CA SER A 110 17.08 -2.63 8.14
C SER A 110 17.55 -3.86 7.35
N GLY A 111 18.72 -4.39 7.71
CA GLY A 111 19.26 -5.63 7.11
C GLY A 111 18.36 -6.87 7.30
N TRP A 112 17.44 -6.84 8.26
CA TRP A 112 16.51 -7.94 8.55
C TRP A 112 15.30 -8.03 7.59
N LEU A 113 15.06 -7.01 6.76
CA LEU A 113 13.89 -6.98 5.86
C LEU A 113 13.98 -8.00 4.74
N GLY A 114 15.17 -8.21 4.18
CA GLY A 114 15.36 -8.97 2.93
C GLY A 114 14.67 -10.34 2.92
N PRO A 115 14.99 -11.23 3.88
CA PRO A 115 14.40 -12.58 3.93
C PRO A 115 12.87 -12.56 4.09
N LEU A 116 12.34 -11.66 4.92
CA LEU A 116 10.90 -11.56 5.20
C LEU A 116 10.13 -11.00 4.01
N ILE A 117 10.70 -10.00 3.32
CA ILE A 117 10.13 -9.47 2.08
C ILE A 117 10.09 -10.56 1.00
N GLN A 118 11.15 -11.35 0.86
CA GLN A 118 11.19 -12.43 -0.12
C GLN A 118 10.16 -13.52 0.17
N SER A 119 10.05 -13.94 1.44
CA SER A 119 9.02 -14.89 1.87
C SER A 119 7.61 -14.35 1.59
N GLY A 120 7.34 -13.11 2.01
CA GLY A 120 6.03 -12.49 1.82
C GLY A 120 5.65 -12.32 0.34
N ARG A 121 6.60 -11.95 -0.52
CA ARG A 121 6.38 -11.87 -1.98
C ARG A 121 6.03 -13.22 -2.58
N SER A 122 6.65 -14.30 -2.11
CA SER A 122 6.37 -15.66 -2.57
C SER A 122 4.95 -16.08 -2.23
N LYS A 123 4.49 -15.78 -1.01
CA LYS A 123 3.10 -16.04 -0.58
C LYS A 123 2.09 -15.19 -1.35
N LEU A 124 2.40 -13.92 -1.59
CA LEU A 124 1.55 -13.03 -2.39
C LEU A 124 1.38 -13.55 -3.82
N TRP A 125 2.46 -14.03 -4.43
CA TRP A 125 2.43 -14.63 -5.76
C TRP A 125 1.56 -15.90 -5.80
N LEU A 126 1.67 -16.77 -4.79
CA LEU A 126 0.80 -17.95 -4.68
C LEU A 126 -0.68 -17.57 -4.54
N ALA A 127 -0.98 -16.61 -3.66
CA ALA A 127 -2.35 -16.15 -3.43
C ALA A 127 -3.01 -15.50 -4.66
N GLN A 128 -2.21 -14.98 -5.61
CA GLN A 128 -2.71 -14.50 -6.90
C GLN A 128 -3.12 -15.62 -7.84
N ARG A 129 -2.44 -16.76 -7.77
CA ARG A 129 -2.67 -17.91 -8.66
C ARG A 129 -3.82 -18.79 -8.19
N SER A 130 -4.06 -18.86 -6.88
CA SER A 130 -5.12 -19.69 -6.29
C SER A 130 -6.50 -19.02 -6.26
N GLY A 131 -6.60 -17.76 -6.68
CA GLY A 131 -7.87 -17.00 -6.73
C GLY A 131 -8.56 -16.99 -8.10
N ALA A 132 -8.32 -18.02 -8.93
CA ALA A 132 -9.01 -18.27 -10.20
C ALA A 132 -10.20 -19.21 -9.99
#